data_AF-A0A2K5VEH6-F1
#
_entry.id   AF-A0A2K5VEH6-F1
#
_cell.length_a   1.000
_cell.length_b   1.000
_cell.length_c   1.000
_cell.angle_alpha   90.00
_cell.angle_beta   90.00
_cell.angle_gamma   90.00
#
_symmetry.space_group_name_H-M   'P 1'
#
loop_
_entity.id
_entity.type
_entity.pdbx_description
1 polymer ?
#
loop_
_entity_poly.entity_id
_entity_poly.type
_entity_poly.pdbx_seq_one_letter_code
_entity_poly.pdbx_strand_id
1 'polypeptide(L)'
;MKVAEVLFDAADANAIEEVNLAYENVKEVDGLDVSKEGTEAWEAAMKRYDERIDRVETRITARLRDQLGTAKNANEMFRIFSRFNALFVRPHIRGAIREYQTQLIQRVKDDIESLHDKFKVQYPQSQACKMSHVRDLPPVSGSIIWAKQIDRQLTAYMKRVEDVLGKGWENHVEGQKLKQDGDSFRMKLNTQEIFDDWARKVQQRNLGVSELVPLHGACRHDGHPVGVRLQREDQTAAEHLTGSCLVAPRRISRILTSKTTRES
;
A
#
# COMPACT_ATOMS: atom_id res chain seq x y z
N MET A 1 10.30 -19.53 -5.26
CA MET A 1 10.54 -18.08 -5.39
C MET A 1 12.04 -17.88 -5.49
N LYS A 2 12.53 -17.46 -6.67
CA LYS A 2 13.93 -17.10 -6.83
C LYS A 2 14.21 -15.90 -5.93
N VAL A 3 15.13 -16.07 -4.99
CA VAL A 3 15.77 -14.96 -4.29
C VAL A 3 16.28 -14.04 -5.39
N ALA A 4 15.83 -12.78 -5.41
CA ALA A 4 16.37 -11.80 -6.32
C ALA A 4 17.85 -11.72 -6.02
N GLU A 5 18.67 -12.24 -6.92
CA GLU A 5 20.11 -12.15 -6.89
C GLU A 5 20.43 -10.66 -6.96
N VAL A 6 20.72 -10.09 -5.79
CA VAL A 6 21.08 -8.70 -5.66
C VAL A 6 22.42 -8.56 -6.37
N LEU A 7 22.42 -7.92 -7.53
CA LEU A 7 23.64 -7.47 -8.19
C LEU A 7 24.35 -6.52 -7.21
N PHE A 8 25.27 -7.06 -6.43
CA PHE A 8 26.29 -6.32 -5.73
C PHE A 8 27.25 -5.83 -6.80
N ASP A 9 27.32 -4.52 -6.96
CA ASP A 9 28.29 -3.92 -7.86
C ASP A 9 29.70 -4.13 -7.28
N ALA A 10 30.74 -4.18 -8.11
CA ALA A 10 32.11 -4.38 -7.64
C ALA A 10 32.54 -3.30 -6.62
N ALA A 11 31.93 -2.11 -6.72
CA ALA A 11 32.09 -1.03 -5.74
C ALA A 11 31.46 -1.34 -4.36
N ASP A 12 30.36 -2.10 -4.30
CA ASP A 12 29.70 -2.51 -3.05
C ASP A 12 30.52 -3.59 -2.33
N ALA A 13 31.12 -4.52 -3.08
CA ALA A 13 32.02 -5.53 -2.53
C ALA A 13 33.24 -4.89 -1.86
N ASN A 14 33.84 -3.88 -2.50
CA ASN A 14 34.96 -3.12 -1.94
C ASN A 14 34.56 -2.33 -0.68
N ALA A 15 33.36 -1.74 -0.64
CA ALA A 15 32.87 -1.05 0.55
C ALA A 15 32.68 -2.01 1.75
N ILE A 16 32.21 -3.24 1.50
CA ILE A 16 32.05 -4.26 2.55
C ILE A 16 33.43 -4.68 3.11
N GLU A 17 34.41 -4.91 2.25
CA GLU A 17 35.78 -5.24 2.66
C GLU A 17 36.43 -4.12 3.47
N GLU A 18 36.25 -2.87 3.06
CA GLU A 18 36.79 -1.69 3.77
C GLU A 18 36.21 -1.55 5.19
N VAL A 19 34.90 -1.80 5.35
CA VAL A 19 34.22 -1.80 6.65
C VAL A 19 34.71 -2.95 7.52
N ASN A 20 34.85 -4.17 6.97
CA ASN A 20 35.36 -5.32 7.71
C ASN A 20 36.81 -5.08 8.20
N LEU A 21 37.66 -4.53 7.34
CA LEU A 21 39.03 -4.20 7.72
C LEU A 21 39.09 -3.08 8.75
N ALA A 22 38.15 -2.12 8.73
CA ALA A 22 38.04 -1.11 9.77
C ALA A 22 37.64 -1.74 11.11
N TYR A 23 36.69 -2.68 11.08
CA TYR A 23 36.23 -3.39 12.26
C TYR A 23 37.31 -4.28 12.90
N GLU A 24 38.05 -5.07 12.10
CA GLU A 24 39.14 -5.91 12.62
C GLU A 24 40.21 -5.06 13.32
N ASN A 25 40.56 -3.89 12.78
CA ASN A 25 41.54 -2.99 13.41
C ASN A 25 41.11 -2.47 14.79
N VAL A 26 39.80 -2.31 15.04
CA VAL A 26 39.28 -1.91 16.36
C VAL A 26 39.20 -3.11 17.31
N LYS A 27 38.86 -4.28 16.77
CA LYS A 27 38.73 -5.53 17.53
C LYS A 27 40.07 -6.04 18.07
N GLU A 28 41.18 -5.78 17.39
CA GLU A 28 42.53 -6.14 17.84
C GLU A 28 43.03 -5.25 19.00
N VAL A 29 42.32 -4.17 19.35
CA VAL A 29 42.64 -3.35 20.53
C VAL A 29 42.19 -4.07 21.79
N ASP A 30 43.06 -4.14 22.81
CA ASP A 30 42.73 -4.80 24.07
C ASP A 30 41.64 -4.02 24.83
N GLY A 31 40.41 -4.55 24.80
CA GLY A 31 39.25 -3.96 25.48
C GLY A 31 39.27 -4.11 27.00
N LEU A 32 40.25 -4.82 27.58
CA LEU A 32 40.42 -4.96 29.03
C LEU A 32 41.44 -3.97 29.61
N ASP A 33 42.20 -3.27 28.76
CA ASP A 33 43.16 -2.27 29.20
C ASP A 33 42.48 -0.92 29.48
N VAL A 34 42.06 -0.73 30.73
CA VAL A 34 41.52 0.54 31.26
C VAL A 34 42.59 1.52 31.74
N SER A 35 43.87 1.27 31.41
CA SER A 35 44.92 2.25 31.69
C SER A 35 44.74 3.52 30.85
N LYS A 36 45.48 4.57 31.20
CA LYS A 36 45.50 5.81 30.41
C LYS A 36 45.97 5.56 28.97
N GLU A 37 46.94 4.66 28.79
CA GLU A 37 47.47 4.26 27.49
C GLU A 37 46.45 3.44 26.69
N GLY A 38 45.73 2.52 27.34
CA GLY A 38 44.61 1.78 26.74
C GLY A 38 43.45 2.68 26.30
N THR A 39 43.13 3.71 27.10
CA THR A 39 42.11 4.71 26.75
C THR A 39 42.51 5.54 25.54
N GLU A 40 43.76 6.00 25.48
CA GLU A 40 44.31 6.75 24.33
C GLU A 40 44.37 5.88 23.07
N ALA A 41 44.75 4.60 23.20
CA ALA A 41 44.76 3.64 22.09
C ALA A 41 43.34 3.35 21.56
N TRP A 42 42.37 3.18 22.45
CA TRP A 42 40.96 2.98 22.10
C TRP A 42 40.36 4.22 21.41
N GLU A 43 40.61 5.42 21.93
CA GLU A 43 40.14 6.67 21.31
C GLU A 43 40.75 6.85 19.91
N ALA A 44 42.05 6.57 19.75
CA ALA A 44 42.71 6.61 18.46
C ALA A 44 42.15 5.57 17.48
N ALA A 45 41.81 4.36 17.95
CA ALA A 45 41.21 3.30 17.14
C ALA A 45 39.78 3.65 16.72
N MET A 46 38.94 4.15 17.64
CA MET A 46 37.59 4.64 17.32
C MET A 46 37.64 5.77 16.31
N LYS A 47 38.52 6.77 16.49
CA LYS A 47 38.67 7.87 15.53
C LYS A 47 39.06 7.38 14.14
N ARG A 48 39.99 6.43 14.03
CA ARG A 48 40.37 5.81 12.75
C ARG A 48 39.22 5.02 12.13
N TYR A 49 38.42 4.33 12.94
CA TYR A 49 37.24 3.61 12.48
C TYR A 49 36.20 4.59 11.93
N ASP A 50 35.86 5.63 12.68
CA ASP A 50 34.90 6.65 12.27
C ASP A 50 35.34 7.32 10.97
N GLU A 51 36.62 7.71 10.84
CA GLU A 51 37.17 8.28 9.60
C GLU A 51 37.06 7.32 8.40
N ARG A 52 37.19 6.00 8.59
CA ARG A 52 37.02 5.02 7.52
C ARG A 52 35.56 4.81 7.17
N ILE A 53 34.68 4.74 8.17
CA ILE A 53 33.23 4.65 7.96
C ILE A 53 32.73 5.89 7.23
N ASP A 54 33.18 7.09 7.59
CA ASP A 54 32.81 8.35 6.92
C ASP A 54 33.21 8.36 5.44
N ARG A 55 34.38 7.82 5.09
CA ARG A 55 34.79 7.66 3.69
C ARG A 55 33.86 6.72 2.94
N VAL A 56 33.50 5.59 3.55
CA VAL A 56 32.55 4.63 2.96
C VAL A 56 31.16 5.27 2.82
N GLU A 57 30.66 5.97 3.84
CA GLU A 57 29.38 6.68 3.80
C GLU A 57 29.37 7.76 2.72
N THR A 58 30.48 8.48 2.53
CA THR A 58 30.62 9.48 1.46
C THR A 58 30.51 8.85 0.07
N ARG A 59 31.16 7.70 -0.15
CA ARG A 59 31.08 6.94 -1.41
C ARG A 59 29.67 6.43 -1.68
N ILE A 60 29.03 5.84 -0.66
CA ILE A 60 27.64 5.37 -0.74
C ILE A 60 26.72 6.54 -1.06
N THR A 61 26.89 7.68 -0.39
CA THR A 61 26.09 8.89 -0.57
C THR A 61 26.20 9.44 -1.99
N ALA A 62 27.41 9.54 -2.55
CA ALA A 62 27.63 9.98 -3.92
C ALA A 62 26.89 9.08 -4.92
N ARG A 63 27.04 7.76 -4.77
CA ARG A 63 26.37 6.79 -5.64
C ARG A 63 24.85 6.83 -5.52
N LEU A 64 24.34 6.98 -4.30
CA LEU A 64 22.91 7.07 -4.06
C LEU A 64 22.33 8.35 -4.68
N ARG A 65 23.06 9.48 -4.62
CA ARG A 65 22.69 10.71 -5.33
C ARG A 65 22.70 10.53 -6.84
N ASP A 66 23.70 9.87 -7.40
CA ASP A 66 23.76 9.60 -8.84
C ASP A 66 22.61 8.70 -9.31
N GLN A 67 22.26 7.67 -8.53
CA GLN A 67 21.11 6.82 -8.81
C GLN A 67 19.78 7.57 -8.70
N LEU A 68 19.64 8.48 -7.72
CA LEU A 68 18.45 9.31 -7.59
C LEU A 68 18.37 10.39 -8.68
N GLY A 69 19.50 10.95 -9.12
CA GLY A 69 19.57 11.93 -10.19
C GLY A 69 19.31 11.36 -11.58
N THR A 70 19.61 10.07 -11.79
CA THR A 70 19.34 9.37 -13.06
C THR A 70 17.93 8.78 -13.14
N ALA A 71 17.22 8.68 -12.01
CA ALA A 71 15.86 8.16 -11.95
C ALA A 71 14.88 9.08 -12.68
N LYS A 72 14.12 8.53 -13.63
CA LYS A 72 13.16 9.31 -14.43
C LYS A 72 11.80 9.42 -13.74
N ASN A 73 11.48 8.43 -12.91
CA ASN A 73 10.15 8.28 -12.31
C ASN A 73 10.21 8.23 -10.78
N ALA A 74 9.16 8.76 -10.15
CA ALA A 74 8.96 8.65 -8.70
C ALA A 74 8.99 7.20 -8.21
N ASN A 75 8.39 6.28 -8.99
CA ASN A 75 8.38 4.85 -8.68
C ASN A 75 9.80 4.23 -8.68
N GLU A 76 10.71 4.73 -9.52
CA GLU A 76 12.11 4.29 -9.51
C GLU A 76 12.83 4.83 -8.28
N MET A 77 12.62 6.11 -7.96
CA MET A 77 13.13 6.71 -6.73
C MET A 77 12.66 5.92 -5.49
N PHE A 78 11.36 5.60 -5.36
CA PHE A 78 10.84 4.78 -4.25
C PHE A 78 11.51 3.40 -4.15
N ARG A 79 11.81 2.76 -5.29
CA ARG A 79 12.52 1.47 -5.31
C ARG A 79 13.94 1.60 -4.76
N ILE A 80 14.65 2.67 -5.15
CA ILE A 80 15.98 2.98 -4.62
C ILE A 80 15.91 3.23 -3.11
N PHE A 81 14.97 4.07 -2.65
CA PHE A 81 14.77 4.32 -1.22
C PHE A 81 14.47 3.05 -0.42
N SER A 82 13.61 2.18 -0.94
CA SER A 82 13.27 0.90 -0.29
C SER A 82 14.49 -0.02 -0.15
N ARG A 83 15.41 -0.01 -1.12
CA ARG A 83 16.64 -0.81 -1.09
C ARG A 83 17.63 -0.33 -0.03
N PHE A 84 17.73 0.98 0.16
CA PHE A 84 18.70 1.59 1.08
C PHE A 84 18.12 1.96 2.46
N ASN A 85 16.88 1.53 2.77
CA ASN A 85 16.17 1.90 4.00
C ASN A 85 16.98 1.66 5.28
N ALA A 86 17.75 0.57 5.35
CA ALA A 86 18.61 0.26 6.50
C ALA A 86 19.72 1.29 6.75
N LEU A 87 20.14 2.05 5.73
CA LEU A 87 21.21 3.04 5.83
C LEU A 87 20.73 4.42 6.29
N PHE A 88 19.41 4.68 6.28
CA PHE A 88 18.85 6.00 6.60
C PHE A 88 18.88 6.36 8.09
N VAL A 89 19.33 5.43 8.94
CA VAL A 89 19.65 5.71 10.35
C VAL A 89 20.94 6.53 10.48
N ARG A 90 21.82 6.51 9.46
CA ARG A 90 23.10 7.23 9.47
C ARG A 90 22.91 8.72 9.17
N PRO A 91 23.43 9.63 10.02
CA PRO A 91 23.17 11.07 9.90
C PRO A 91 23.74 11.70 8.63
N HIS A 92 24.92 11.28 8.15
CA HIS A 92 25.52 11.81 6.92
C HIS A 92 24.68 11.46 5.69
N ILE A 93 24.29 10.19 5.55
CA ILE A 93 23.42 9.71 4.46
C ILE A 93 22.06 10.41 4.53
N ARG A 94 21.47 10.50 5.74
CA ARG A 94 20.17 11.18 5.95
C ARG A 94 20.20 12.65 5.56
N GLY A 95 21.26 13.37 5.91
CA GLY A 95 21.44 14.76 5.53
C GLY A 95 21.49 14.93 4.01
N ALA A 96 22.15 14.01 3.31
CA ALA A 96 22.37 14.09 1.89
C ALA A 96 21.13 13.81 1.02
N ILE A 97 20.17 13.04 1.53
CA ILE A 97 18.94 12.64 0.82
C ILE A 97 17.72 13.50 1.16
N ARG A 98 17.85 14.43 2.12
CA ARG A 98 16.73 15.20 2.67
C ARG A 98 15.94 15.98 1.60
N GLU A 99 16.63 16.51 0.60
CA GLU A 99 15.99 17.21 -0.52
C GLU A 99 15.06 16.30 -1.32
N TYR A 100 15.52 15.08 -1.64
CA TYR A 100 14.73 14.08 -2.35
C TYR A 100 13.56 13.54 -1.51
N GLN A 101 13.71 13.48 -0.18
CA GLN A 101 12.61 13.11 0.71
C GLN A 101 11.45 14.11 0.56
N THR A 102 11.72 15.42 0.61
CA THR A 102 10.66 16.43 0.42
C THR A 102 9.96 16.30 -0.93
N GLN A 103 10.71 16.05 -2.01
CA GLN A 103 10.14 15.85 -3.35
C GLN A 103 9.25 14.59 -3.41
N LEU A 104 9.68 13.48 -2.80
CA LEU A 104 8.90 12.25 -2.77
C LEU A 104 7.65 12.39 -1.91
N ILE A 105 7.75 13.06 -0.76
CA ILE A 105 6.59 13.34 0.09
C ILE A 105 5.57 14.20 -0.65
N GLN A 106 6.02 15.22 -1.39
CA GLN A 106 5.10 16.03 -2.19
C GLN A 106 4.37 15.19 -3.23
N ARG A 107 5.07 14.30 -3.95
CA ARG A 107 4.39 13.39 -4.88
C ARG A 107 3.39 12.46 -4.22
N VAL A 108 3.68 11.96 -3.02
CA VAL A 108 2.70 11.15 -2.29
C VAL A 108 1.48 11.98 -1.89
N LYS A 109 1.67 13.24 -1.48
CA LYS A 109 0.55 14.15 -1.20
C LYS A 109 -0.33 14.34 -2.44
N ASP A 110 0.28 14.61 -3.60
CA ASP A 110 -0.44 14.78 -4.87
C ASP A 110 -1.19 13.49 -5.26
N ASP A 111 -0.56 12.32 -5.08
CA ASP A 111 -1.20 11.02 -5.31
C ASP A 111 -2.42 10.79 -4.39
N ILE A 112 -2.31 11.16 -3.10
CA ILE A 112 -3.41 11.07 -2.13
C ILE A 112 -4.52 12.08 -2.44
N GLU A 113 -4.18 13.28 -2.92
CA GLU A 113 -5.16 14.27 -3.37
C GLU A 113 -5.92 13.76 -4.60
N SER A 114 -5.23 13.10 -5.54
CA SER A 114 -5.89 12.44 -6.67
C SER A 114 -6.86 11.33 -6.24
N LEU A 115 -6.57 10.64 -5.12
CA LEU A 115 -7.49 9.67 -4.53
C LEU A 115 -8.71 10.35 -3.92
N HIS A 116 -8.53 11.49 -3.25
CA HIS A 116 -9.63 12.29 -2.75
C HIS A 116 -10.54 12.77 -3.88
N ASP A 117 -9.98 13.24 -4.99
CA ASP A 117 -10.77 13.71 -6.13
C ASP A 117 -11.55 12.57 -6.79
N LYS A 118 -10.94 11.38 -6.93
CA LYS A 118 -11.66 10.18 -7.35
C LYS A 118 -12.81 9.84 -6.39
N PHE A 119 -12.58 9.97 -5.09
CA PHE A 119 -13.59 9.69 -4.08
C PHE A 119 -14.75 10.70 -4.12
N LYS A 120 -14.48 12.00 -4.36
CA LYS A 120 -15.49 13.07 -4.47
C LYS A 120 -16.50 12.84 -5.59
N VAL A 121 -16.06 12.29 -6.74
CA VAL A 121 -16.95 11.93 -7.86
C VAL A 121 -17.95 10.85 -7.47
N GLN A 122 -17.67 10.07 -6.41
CA GLN A 122 -18.43 8.93 -5.94
C GLN A 122 -18.54 7.80 -6.98
N TYR A 123 -18.78 6.59 -6.48
CA TYR A 123 -18.88 5.41 -7.32
C TYR A 123 -19.99 5.50 -8.39
N PRO A 124 -21.25 5.91 -8.10
CA PRO A 124 -22.34 5.86 -9.07
C PRO A 124 -22.11 6.71 -10.33
N GLN A 125 -21.42 7.85 -10.20
CA GLN A 125 -21.13 8.76 -11.31
C GLN A 125 -19.82 8.40 -12.02
N SER A 126 -18.99 7.55 -11.40
CA SER A 126 -17.71 7.13 -11.96
C SER A 126 -17.89 6.13 -13.11
N GLN A 127 -16.91 6.10 -14.03
CA GLN A 127 -16.82 5.07 -15.05
C GLN A 127 -16.68 3.66 -14.45
N ALA A 128 -16.19 3.54 -13.21
CA ALA A 128 -16.07 2.26 -12.53
C ALA A 128 -17.44 1.58 -12.32
N CYS A 129 -18.52 2.35 -12.08
CA CYS A 129 -19.88 1.83 -11.98
C CYS A 129 -20.33 1.20 -13.32
N LYS A 130 -20.20 1.93 -14.41
CA LYS A 130 -20.54 1.44 -15.77
C LYS A 130 -19.75 0.17 -16.10
N MET A 131 -18.44 0.18 -15.84
CA MET A 131 -17.57 -0.98 -16.10
C MET A 131 -17.91 -2.17 -15.22
N SER A 132 -18.24 -1.98 -13.95
CA SER A 132 -18.65 -3.06 -13.06
C SER A 132 -20.00 -3.66 -13.45
N HIS A 133 -20.93 -2.84 -13.93
CA HIS A 133 -22.22 -3.31 -14.46
C HIS A 133 -22.02 -4.19 -15.69
N VAL A 134 -21.11 -3.83 -16.60
CA VAL A 134 -20.71 -4.66 -17.76
C VAL A 134 -20.07 -5.99 -17.35
N ARG A 135 -19.58 -6.11 -16.10
CA ARG A 135 -18.97 -7.32 -15.55
C ARG A 135 -19.90 -8.06 -14.58
N ASP A 136 -21.20 -7.79 -14.66
CA ASP A 136 -22.24 -8.42 -13.85
C ASP A 136 -22.02 -8.26 -12.33
N LEU A 137 -21.38 -7.17 -11.91
CA LEU A 137 -21.25 -6.84 -10.50
C LEU A 137 -22.42 -5.96 -10.06
N PRO A 138 -23.19 -6.37 -9.02
CA PRO A 138 -24.24 -5.54 -8.46
C PRO A 138 -23.69 -4.19 -7.97
N PRO A 139 -24.47 -3.11 -8.02
CA PRO A 139 -24.00 -1.77 -7.66
C PRO A 139 -23.51 -1.68 -6.21
N VAL A 140 -24.11 -2.44 -5.29
CA VAL A 140 -23.67 -2.51 -3.88
C VAL A 140 -22.31 -3.20 -3.76
N SER A 141 -22.11 -4.34 -4.43
CA SER A 141 -20.82 -5.03 -4.43
C SER A 141 -19.74 -4.21 -5.12
N GLY A 142 -20.08 -3.56 -6.23
CA GLY A 142 -19.16 -2.72 -6.97
C GLY A 142 -18.74 -1.46 -6.20
N SER A 143 -19.65 -0.81 -5.46
CA SER A 143 -19.32 0.33 -4.61
C SER A 143 -18.37 -0.05 -3.46
N ILE A 144 -18.60 -1.21 -2.84
CA ILE A 144 -17.74 -1.74 -1.77
C ILE A 144 -16.34 -2.07 -2.32
N ILE A 145 -16.26 -2.78 -3.46
CA ILE A 145 -14.97 -3.12 -4.11
C ILE A 145 -14.20 -1.86 -4.47
N TRP A 146 -14.88 -0.87 -5.05
CA TRP A 146 -14.27 0.40 -5.44
C TRP A 146 -13.71 1.15 -4.23
N ALA A 147 -14.48 1.29 -3.14
CA ALA A 147 -14.02 1.94 -1.91
C ALA A 147 -12.84 1.18 -1.27
N LYS A 148 -12.89 -0.16 -1.21
CA LYS A 148 -11.79 -0.99 -0.72
C LYS A 148 -10.53 -0.88 -1.58
N GLN A 149 -10.69 -0.65 -2.89
CA GLN A 149 -9.53 -0.48 -3.77
C GLN A 149 -8.85 0.88 -3.53
N ILE A 150 -9.60 1.93 -3.24
CA ILE A 150 -9.04 3.23 -2.82
C ILE A 150 -8.31 3.10 -1.49
N ASP A 151 -8.88 2.40 -0.49
CA ASP A 151 -8.23 2.15 0.80
C ASP A 151 -6.91 1.36 0.67
N ARG A 152 -6.87 0.37 -0.23
CA ARG A 152 -5.62 -0.35 -0.55
C ARG A 152 -4.57 0.56 -1.17
N GLN A 153 -4.96 1.45 -2.07
CA GLN A 153 -4.05 2.42 -2.69
C GLN A 153 -3.53 3.40 -1.64
N LEU A 154 -4.41 3.94 -0.79
CA LEU A 154 -4.02 4.79 0.34
C LEU A 154 -3.00 4.09 1.24
N THR A 155 -3.27 2.84 1.61
CA THR A 155 -2.35 2.04 2.44
C THR A 155 -1.01 1.82 1.76
N ALA A 156 -0.99 1.58 0.45
CA ALA A 156 0.25 1.46 -0.32
C ALA A 156 1.04 2.78 -0.35
N TYR A 157 0.37 3.93 -0.46
CA TYR A 157 1.00 5.24 -0.38
C TYR A 157 1.56 5.54 1.01
N MET A 158 0.85 5.21 2.08
CA MET A 158 1.36 5.35 3.45
C MET A 158 2.60 4.49 3.69
N LYS A 159 2.63 3.27 3.14
CA LYS A 159 3.83 2.42 3.18
C LYS A 159 5.02 3.05 2.45
N ARG A 160 4.79 3.71 1.31
CA ARG A 160 5.86 4.44 0.59
C ARG A 160 6.43 5.60 1.42
N VAL A 161 5.60 6.28 2.21
CA VAL A 161 6.05 7.33 3.13
C VAL A 161 6.93 6.75 4.22
N GLU A 162 6.53 5.60 4.79
CA GLU A 162 7.35 4.85 5.74
C GLU A 162 8.69 4.43 5.14
N ASP A 163 8.72 3.95 3.89
CA ASP A 163 9.96 3.55 3.21
C ASP A 163 10.90 4.75 2.93
N VAL A 164 10.36 5.96 2.78
CA VAL A 164 11.15 7.19 2.51
C VAL A 164 11.70 7.83 3.78
N LEU A 165 10.89 7.90 4.83
CA LEU A 165 11.24 8.56 6.09
C LEU A 165 11.83 7.58 7.12
N GLY A 166 11.67 6.28 6.91
CA GLY A 166 12.07 5.22 7.82
C GLY A 166 11.12 5.06 9.02
N LYS A 167 11.59 4.31 10.02
CA LYS A 167 10.85 4.10 11.27
C LYS A 167 10.67 5.43 12.00
N GLY A 168 9.45 5.72 12.46
CA GLY A 168 9.13 6.98 13.12
C GLY A 168 8.82 8.14 12.17
N TRP A 169 8.43 7.83 10.91
CA TRP A 169 7.88 8.83 9.99
C TRP A 169 6.71 9.62 10.59
N GLU A 170 5.98 9.02 11.52
CA GLU A 170 4.89 9.64 12.28
C GLU A 170 5.35 10.80 13.19
N ASN A 171 6.64 10.92 13.51
CA ASN A 171 7.16 12.04 14.30
C ASN A 171 7.59 13.22 13.41
N HIS A 172 7.68 13.00 12.10
CA HIS A 172 8.01 14.06 11.15
C HIS A 172 6.79 14.97 10.96
N VAL A 173 7.00 16.29 10.88
CA VAL A 173 5.90 17.27 10.71
C VAL A 173 5.00 16.93 9.52
N GLU A 174 5.61 16.55 8.39
CA GLU A 174 4.84 16.15 7.20
C GLU A 174 4.18 14.77 7.34
N GLY A 175 4.81 13.86 8.09
CA GLY A 175 4.27 12.53 8.34
C GLY A 175 3.07 12.57 9.28
N GLN A 176 3.09 13.43 10.30
CA GLN A 176 1.94 13.67 11.18
C GLN A 176 0.72 14.15 10.40
N LYS A 177 0.92 15.12 9.52
CA LYS A 177 -0.17 15.66 8.69
C LYS A 177 -0.72 14.59 7.75
N LEU A 178 0.17 13.85 7.06
CA LEU A 178 -0.24 12.74 6.19
C LEU A 178 -0.97 11.62 6.93
N LYS A 179 -0.56 11.31 8.17
CA LYS A 179 -1.25 10.34 9.02
C LYS A 179 -2.67 10.81 9.36
N GLN A 180 -2.82 12.06 9.81
CA GLN A 180 -4.13 12.64 10.12
C GLN A 180 -5.04 12.66 8.88
N ASP A 181 -4.53 13.12 7.73
CA ASP A 181 -5.27 13.15 6.47
C ASP A 181 -5.65 11.73 6.04
N GLY A 182 -4.72 10.78 6.12
CA GLY A 182 -4.92 9.36 5.81
C GLY A 182 -5.96 8.68 6.70
N ASP A 183 -5.90 8.89 8.01
CA ASP A 183 -6.84 8.30 8.97
C ASP A 183 -8.24 8.89 8.77
N SER A 184 -8.35 10.21 8.57
CA SER A 184 -9.64 10.85 8.27
C SER A 184 -10.24 10.35 6.96
N PHE A 185 -9.42 10.13 5.94
CA PHE A 185 -9.86 9.60 4.65
C PHE A 185 -10.28 8.14 4.77
N ARG A 186 -9.56 7.33 5.56
CA ARG A 186 -9.92 5.94 5.84
C ARG A 186 -11.26 5.83 6.57
N MET A 187 -11.58 6.74 7.49
CA MET A 187 -12.92 6.76 8.12
C MET A 187 -14.03 7.01 7.08
N LYS A 188 -13.81 7.89 6.11
CA LYS A 188 -14.77 8.15 5.02
C LYS A 188 -14.90 6.97 4.05
N LEU A 189 -13.88 6.13 3.94
CA LEU A 189 -13.88 4.90 3.12
C LEU A 189 -14.54 3.70 3.83
N ASN A 190 -15.14 3.88 5.01
CA ASN A 190 -15.79 2.80 5.74
C ASN A 190 -17.00 2.25 4.96
N THR A 191 -16.87 1.01 4.46
CA THR A 191 -17.92 0.34 3.68
C THR A 191 -18.94 -0.39 4.54
N GLN A 192 -18.76 -0.44 5.86
CA GLN A 192 -19.64 -1.19 6.76
C GLN A 192 -21.07 -0.65 6.71
N GLU A 193 -21.23 0.68 6.70
CA GLU A 193 -22.54 1.33 6.62
C GLU A 193 -23.29 0.95 5.33
N ILE A 194 -22.58 0.88 4.20
CA ILE A 194 -23.15 0.47 2.91
C ILE A 194 -23.66 -0.98 2.97
N PHE A 195 -22.90 -1.86 3.62
CA PHE A 195 -23.28 -3.26 3.79
C PHE A 195 -24.48 -3.40 4.73
N ASP A 196 -24.47 -2.70 5.87
CA ASP A 196 -25.53 -2.77 6.88
C ASP A 196 -26.86 -2.23 6.33
N ASP A 197 -26.82 -1.13 5.56
CA ASP A 197 -27.99 -0.59 4.88
C ASP A 197 -28.56 -1.54 3.82
N TRP A 198 -27.68 -2.21 3.06
CA TRP A 198 -28.12 -3.24 2.12
C TRP A 198 -28.74 -4.43 2.87
N ALA A 199 -28.09 -4.92 3.93
CA ALA A 199 -28.58 -6.03 4.73
C ALA A 199 -29.95 -5.72 5.34
N ARG A 200 -30.16 -4.51 5.86
CA ARG A 200 -31.45 -4.02 6.39
C ARG A 200 -32.53 -4.02 5.31
N LYS A 201 -32.22 -3.49 4.12
CA LYS A 201 -33.17 -3.47 2.98
C LYS A 201 -33.55 -4.87 2.51
N VAL A 202 -32.59 -5.80 2.48
CA VAL A 202 -32.82 -7.20 2.12
C VAL A 202 -33.67 -7.90 3.17
N GLN A 203 -33.39 -7.71 4.46
CA GLN A 203 -34.19 -8.27 5.55
C GLN A 203 -35.63 -7.73 5.53
N GLN A 204 -35.83 -6.43 5.30
CA GLN A 204 -37.16 -5.82 5.17
C GLN A 204 -37.95 -6.33 3.97
N ARG A 205 -37.29 -6.52 2.81
CA ARG A 205 -37.93 -7.08 1.60
C ARG A 205 -38.25 -8.58 1.76
N ASN A 206 -37.37 -9.36 2.37
CA ASN A 206 -37.58 -10.80 2.55
C ASN A 206 -38.76 -11.14 3.48
N LEU A 207 -39.14 -10.23 4.39
CA LEU A 207 -40.35 -10.37 5.20
C LEU A 207 -41.65 -10.26 4.38
N GLY A 208 -41.62 -9.69 3.17
CA GLY A 208 -42.78 -9.60 2.27
C GLY A 208 -42.66 -10.44 0.99
N VAL A 209 -41.51 -11.06 0.72
CA VAL A 209 -41.21 -11.73 -0.57
C VAL A 209 -40.99 -13.24 -0.41
N SER A 210 -40.90 -13.76 0.82
CA SER A 210 -40.79 -15.21 1.05
C SER A 210 -42.02 -16.03 0.62
N GLU A 211 -43.10 -15.38 0.15
CA GLU A 211 -44.32 -16.02 -0.38
C GLU A 211 -44.57 -15.80 -1.88
N LEU A 212 -43.68 -15.18 -2.64
CA LEU A 212 -43.86 -15.05 -4.10
C LEU A 212 -43.40 -16.32 -4.84
N VAL A 213 -44.06 -17.43 -4.54
CA VAL A 213 -44.29 -18.50 -5.53
C VAL A 213 -45.18 -17.89 -6.62
N PRO A 214 -44.93 -18.11 -7.93
CA PRO A 214 -45.75 -17.49 -8.97
C PRO A 214 -47.20 -17.96 -8.86
N LEU A 215 -48.08 -17.12 -8.32
CA LEU A 215 -49.52 -17.29 -8.51
C LEU A 215 -49.78 -17.00 -10.00
N HIS A 216 -50.00 -18.06 -10.76
CA HIS A 216 -50.59 -17.97 -12.08
C HIS A 216 -51.95 -17.27 -11.96
N GLY A 217 -52.07 -16.09 -12.57
CA GLY A 217 -53.35 -15.46 -12.89
C GLY A 217 -53.78 -14.33 -11.95
N ALA A 218 -53.38 -13.10 -12.27
CA ALA A 218 -54.12 -11.91 -11.86
C ALA A 218 -54.75 -11.29 -13.11
N CYS A 219 -56.00 -11.65 -13.39
CA CYS A 219 -56.82 -10.99 -14.40
C CYS A 219 -57.48 -9.76 -13.78
N ARG A 220 -57.15 -8.56 -14.26
CA ARG A 220 -58.09 -7.43 -14.26
C ARG A 220 -58.27 -6.95 -15.69
N HIS A 221 -59.50 -7.04 -16.16
CA HIS A 221 -59.95 -6.42 -17.39
C HIS A 221 -60.03 -4.90 -17.19
N ASP A 222 -59.40 -4.13 -18.09
CA ASP A 222 -60.13 -3.22 -18.98
C ASP A 222 -59.16 -2.53 -19.97
N GLY A 223 -59.29 -2.90 -21.26
CA GLY A 223 -59.14 -1.97 -22.39
C GLY A 223 -57.76 -1.53 -22.92
N HIS A 224 -56.62 -1.81 -22.30
CA HIS A 224 -55.30 -1.43 -22.84
C HIS A 224 -54.39 -2.64 -23.15
N PRO A 225 -53.53 -2.60 -24.19
CA PRO A 225 -52.57 -3.67 -24.45
C PRO A 225 -51.61 -3.81 -23.26
N VAL A 226 -51.74 -4.92 -22.53
CA VAL A 226 -50.94 -5.22 -21.34
C VAL A 226 -49.60 -5.78 -21.80
N GLY A 227 -48.52 -5.01 -21.60
CA GLY A 227 -47.18 -5.58 -21.61
C GLY A 227 -47.01 -6.46 -20.38
N VAL A 228 -46.74 -7.76 -20.58
CA VAL A 228 -46.37 -8.66 -19.48
C VAL A 228 -44.99 -8.25 -18.98
N ARG A 229 -44.96 -7.42 -17.93
CA ARG A 229 -43.72 -7.09 -17.22
C ARG A 229 -43.50 -8.15 -16.15
N LEU A 230 -42.62 -9.11 -16.42
CA LEU A 230 -42.05 -9.95 -15.37
C LEU A 230 -41.37 -9.03 -14.36
N GLN A 231 -41.88 -8.97 -13.12
CA GLN A 231 -41.25 -8.25 -11.99
C GLN A 231 -39.96 -8.95 -11.50
N ARG A 232 -39.16 -9.49 -12.43
CA ARG A 232 -37.85 -10.11 -12.17
C ARG A 232 -36.68 -9.14 -12.35
N GLU A 233 -36.95 -7.85 -12.55
CA GLU A 233 -35.88 -6.87 -12.81
C GLU A 233 -34.97 -6.63 -11.60
N ASP A 234 -35.43 -6.91 -10.36
CA ASP A 234 -34.69 -6.57 -9.11
C ASP A 234 -34.20 -7.79 -8.30
N GLN A 235 -34.63 -9.02 -8.63
CA GLN A 235 -34.42 -10.21 -7.76
C GLN A 235 -33.15 -11.01 -8.06
N THR A 236 -32.60 -10.93 -9.27
CA THR A 236 -31.44 -11.74 -9.69
C THR A 236 -30.15 -11.44 -8.92
N ALA A 237 -30.03 -10.26 -8.29
CA ALA A 237 -28.86 -9.92 -7.46
C ALA A 237 -28.91 -10.52 -6.04
N ALA A 238 -30.09 -10.78 -5.49
CA ALA A 238 -30.26 -11.29 -4.12
C ALA A 238 -30.14 -12.83 -4.06
N GLU A 239 -30.69 -13.53 -5.06
CA GLU A 239 -30.76 -15.00 -5.09
C GLU A 239 -29.39 -15.68 -5.29
N HIS A 240 -28.44 -15.03 -5.97
CA HIS A 240 -27.10 -15.57 -6.16
C HIS A 240 -26.24 -15.56 -4.89
N LEU A 241 -26.59 -14.76 -3.87
CA LEU A 241 -25.85 -14.67 -2.60
C LEU A 241 -26.47 -15.55 -1.50
N THR A 242 -27.79 -15.72 -1.46
CA THR A 242 -28.46 -16.57 -0.47
C THR A 242 -28.28 -18.07 -0.75
N GLY A 243 -28.25 -18.49 -2.01
CA GLY A 243 -27.98 -19.89 -2.38
C GLY A 243 -26.54 -20.38 -2.12
N SER A 244 -25.59 -19.45 -1.93
CA SER A 244 -24.18 -19.77 -1.67
C SER A 244 -23.80 -19.71 -0.18
N CYS A 245 -24.70 -19.22 0.69
CA CYS A 245 -24.40 -18.98 2.11
C CYS A 245 -24.40 -20.25 2.97
N LEU A 246 -24.87 -21.40 2.48
CA LEU A 246 -24.76 -22.67 3.22
C LEU A 246 -23.47 -23.46 2.95
N VAL A 247 -22.65 -23.05 1.97
CA VAL A 247 -21.34 -23.67 1.72
C VAL A 247 -20.33 -22.63 1.21
N ALA A 248 -19.63 -21.95 2.12
CA ALA A 248 -18.17 -21.76 2.11
C ALA A 248 -17.68 -20.43 2.73
N PRO A 249 -16.93 -20.48 3.85
CA PRO A 249 -15.96 -19.46 4.21
C PRO A 249 -14.60 -19.61 3.47
N ARG A 250 -14.50 -20.48 2.45
CA ARG A 250 -13.19 -20.91 1.88
C ARG A 250 -12.97 -20.65 0.38
N ARG A 251 -13.93 -20.10 -0.37
CA ARG A 251 -13.78 -19.94 -1.84
C ARG A 251 -13.27 -18.58 -2.32
N ILE A 252 -13.37 -17.51 -1.52
CA ILE A 252 -12.89 -16.17 -1.91
C ILE A 252 -11.34 -16.08 -1.89
N SER A 253 -10.66 -16.94 -1.12
CA SER A 253 -9.18 -17.01 -1.12
C SER A 253 -8.57 -17.68 -2.36
N ARG A 254 -9.32 -18.43 -3.17
CA ARG A 254 -8.75 -19.20 -4.30
C ARG A 254 -8.72 -18.50 -5.65
N ILE A 255 -9.53 -17.45 -5.84
CA ILE A 255 -9.56 -16.72 -7.12
C ILE A 255 -8.39 -15.73 -7.22
N LEU A 256 -7.74 -15.39 -6.11
CA LEU A 256 -6.56 -14.51 -6.07
C LEU A 256 -5.22 -15.24 -6.23
N THR A 257 -5.17 -16.57 -6.22
CA THR A 257 -3.92 -17.33 -6.37
C THR A 257 -3.66 -17.89 -7.77
N SER A 258 -4.60 -17.78 -8.72
CA SER A 258 -4.45 -18.39 -10.06
C SER A 258 -4.12 -17.41 -11.19
N LYS A 259 -3.86 -16.13 -10.90
CA LYS A 259 -3.49 -15.12 -11.92
C LYS A 259 -2.07 -14.59 -11.81
N THR A 260 -1.20 -15.16 -10.97
CA THR A 260 0.19 -14.71 -10.80
C THR A 260 1.24 -15.66 -11.41
N THR A 261 0.84 -16.64 -12.23
CA THR A 261 1.76 -17.61 -12.85
C THR A 261 1.51 -17.85 -14.35
N ARG A 262 1.15 -16.81 -15.09
CA ARG A 262 1.28 -16.81 -16.57
C ARG A 262 1.62 -15.42 -17.05
N GLU A 263 2.88 -15.06 -16.86
CA GLU A 263 3.65 -14.15 -17.73
C GLU A 263 5.12 -14.42 -17.41
N SER A 264 5.70 -15.31 -18.21
CA SER A 264 7.12 -15.47 -18.48
C SER A 264 7.25 -15.51 -20.00
#